data_AF-A0A0S7EIK1-F1
#
_entry.id   AF-A0A0S7EIK1-F1
#
_cell.length_a   1.000
_cell.length_b   1.000
_cell.length_c   1.000
_cell.angle_alpha   90.00
_cell.angle_beta   90.00
_cell.angle_gamma   90.00
#
_symmetry.space_group_name_H-M   'P 1'
#
loop_
_entity.id
_entity.type
_entity.pdbx_description
1 polymer ?
#
loop_
_entity_poly.entity_id
_entity_poly.type
_entity_poly.pdbx_seq_one_letter_code
_entity_poly.pdbx_strand_id
1 'polypeptide(L)'
;MFAKQRDEHATGSATSLHFFPNQEVGINSDTNTVSKATRHCLEVVVDNWTSKHDEKSWRKIRQEIHKTFLSASCLNKSFLEERKNKHLKTSSKYHGLNLKLARRHFKKLVKTEYVWIEVEAAVLRLLPLLDKNPVGVESLRIYLLLNELLHVIQKYRKQQRSRLPERVATAVTSLSRESLKVLGEWWASLSSSTMERFVSVWRQALCLILSDEDAPRRDGVRNLLQVLQYMYNVSIII
;
A
#
# COMPACT_ATOMS: atom_id res chain seq x y z
N MET A 1 -43.34 3.70 -51.42
CA MET A 1 -42.13 4.54 -51.38
C MET A 1 -40.92 3.61 -51.45
N PHE A 2 -39.90 3.95 -52.24
CA PHE A 2 -38.72 3.14 -52.65
C PHE A 2 -38.16 2.14 -51.61
N ALA A 3 -37.98 0.85 -51.94
CA ALA A 3 -36.81 0.18 -52.59
C ALA A 3 -35.60 -0.01 -51.63
N LYS A 4 -34.64 -0.96 -51.73
CA LYS A 4 -34.04 -1.86 -52.77
C LYS A 4 -33.48 -3.13 -52.01
N GLN A 5 -33.49 -4.40 -52.47
CA GLN A 5 -32.81 -5.08 -53.61
C GLN A 5 -31.53 -5.89 -53.21
N ARG A 6 -31.55 -7.24 -53.39
CA ARG A 6 -30.42 -8.19 -53.63
C ARG A 6 -29.31 -8.29 -52.54
N ASP A 7 -28.35 -9.23 -52.52
CA ASP A 7 -28.15 -10.65 -52.95
C ASP A 7 -26.96 -11.18 -52.08
N GLU A 8 -26.24 -12.31 -52.22
CA GLU A 8 -26.05 -13.36 -53.25
C GLU A 8 -25.54 -14.68 -52.59
N HIS A 9 -25.18 -15.71 -53.38
CA HIS A 9 -24.50 -16.92 -52.88
C HIS A 9 -22.99 -16.71 -52.65
N ALA A 10 -22.39 -17.52 -51.76
CA ALA A 10 -20.93 -17.75 -51.72
C ALA A 10 -20.64 -19.27 -51.61
N THR A 11 -19.68 -19.75 -52.39
CA THR A 11 -19.32 -21.17 -52.52
C THR A 11 -18.17 -21.57 -51.59
N GLY A 12 -18.13 -22.85 -51.20
CA GLY A 12 -17.02 -23.41 -50.45
C GLY A 12 -15.88 -23.88 -51.36
N SER A 13 -14.66 -23.90 -50.82
CA SER A 13 -13.54 -24.70 -51.32
C SER A 13 -12.70 -25.16 -50.13
N ALA A 14 -12.13 -26.37 -50.21
CA ALA A 14 -11.38 -26.98 -49.12
C ALA A 14 -9.95 -27.30 -49.59
N THR A 15 -8.96 -27.00 -48.75
CA THR A 15 -7.56 -27.37 -48.97
C THR A 15 -7.00 -28.01 -47.70
N SER A 16 -6.31 -29.14 -47.86
CA SER A 16 -5.71 -29.91 -46.76
C SER A 16 -4.56 -29.16 -46.08
N LEU A 17 -4.39 -29.39 -44.77
CA LEU A 17 -3.17 -29.04 -44.04
C LEU A 17 -2.60 -30.28 -43.36
N HIS A 18 -1.30 -30.50 -43.55
CA HIS A 18 -0.59 -31.68 -43.05
C HIS A 18 -0.33 -31.60 -41.54
N PHE A 19 -0.37 -32.76 -40.88
CA PHE A 19 -0.12 -32.92 -39.46
C PHE A 19 1.36 -33.28 -39.19
N PHE A 20 2.08 -32.42 -38.47
CA PHE A 20 3.36 -32.74 -37.81
C PHE A 20 3.46 -31.99 -36.46
N PRO A 21 4.27 -32.47 -35.50
CA PRO A 21 3.88 -32.42 -34.08
C PRO A 21 4.36 -31.19 -33.29
N ASN A 22 3.81 -31.09 -32.06
CA ASN A 22 4.13 -30.10 -31.04
C ASN A 22 5.64 -29.91 -30.80
N GLN A 23 6.05 -28.65 -30.67
CA GLN A 23 7.31 -28.27 -30.04
C GLN A 23 7.00 -27.48 -28.75
N GLU A 24 7.31 -28.07 -27.60
CA GLU A 24 7.12 -27.41 -26.30
C GLU A 24 8.12 -26.26 -26.12
N VAL A 25 7.67 -25.02 -26.36
CA VAL A 25 8.45 -23.82 -26.02
C VAL A 25 8.39 -23.58 -24.52
N GLY A 26 9.34 -24.15 -23.79
CA GLY A 26 9.46 -23.97 -22.33
C GLY A 26 9.70 -22.52 -21.93
N ILE A 27 8.67 -21.84 -21.42
CA ILE A 27 8.74 -20.43 -21.00
C ILE A 27 9.48 -20.29 -19.66
N ASN A 28 10.81 -20.35 -19.71
CA ASN A 28 11.68 -19.86 -18.63
C ASN A 28 11.59 -18.32 -18.56
N SER A 29 10.57 -17.80 -17.87
CA SER A 29 10.43 -16.37 -17.62
C SER A 29 11.32 -15.92 -16.46
N ASP A 30 12.23 -14.97 -16.72
CA ASP A 30 13.20 -14.43 -15.76
C ASP A 30 12.57 -13.48 -14.72
N THR A 31 11.69 -14.05 -13.88
CA THR A 31 11.06 -13.36 -12.74
C THR A 31 12.06 -12.76 -11.75
N ASN A 32 13.29 -13.30 -11.69
CA ASN A 32 14.40 -12.73 -10.91
C ASN A 32 14.91 -11.40 -11.48
N THR A 33 14.93 -11.22 -12.80
CA THR A 33 15.43 -10.00 -13.46
C THR A 33 14.43 -8.86 -13.30
N VAL A 34 13.13 -9.12 -13.54
CA VAL A 34 12.06 -8.14 -13.34
C VAL A 34 11.98 -7.68 -11.88
N SER A 35 11.99 -8.62 -10.93
CA SER A 35 11.93 -8.30 -9.49
C SER A 35 13.20 -7.68 -8.91
N LYS A 36 14.31 -7.64 -9.67
CA LYS A 36 15.49 -6.82 -9.38
C LYS A 36 15.31 -5.40 -9.94
N ALA A 37 14.76 -5.27 -11.15
CA ALA A 37 14.54 -3.99 -11.83
C ALA A 37 13.57 -3.06 -11.07
N THR A 38 12.38 -3.52 -10.65
CA THR A 38 11.42 -2.64 -9.95
C THR A 38 11.94 -2.15 -8.60
N ARG A 39 12.64 -3.00 -7.85
CA ARG A 39 13.27 -2.63 -6.56
C ARG A 39 14.35 -1.58 -6.74
N HIS A 40 15.16 -1.74 -7.77
CA HIS A 40 16.17 -0.76 -8.14
C HIS A 40 15.52 0.57 -8.54
N CYS A 41 14.43 0.52 -9.32
CA CYS A 41 13.64 1.68 -9.71
C CYS A 41 13.11 2.47 -8.50
N LEU A 42 12.44 1.83 -7.52
CA LEU A 42 11.95 2.57 -6.35
C LEU A 42 13.08 3.11 -5.46
N GLU A 43 14.20 2.39 -5.33
CA GLU A 43 15.34 2.90 -4.58
C GLU A 43 15.94 4.15 -5.23
N VAL A 44 16.18 4.12 -6.55
CA VAL A 44 16.64 5.27 -7.34
C VAL A 44 15.65 6.43 -7.28
N VAL A 45 14.34 6.18 -7.36
CA VAL A 45 13.30 7.22 -7.27
C VAL A 45 13.30 7.90 -5.90
N VAL A 46 13.39 7.15 -4.79
CA VAL A 46 13.42 7.72 -3.44
C VAL A 46 14.74 8.43 -3.13
N ASP A 47 15.87 7.95 -3.65
CA ASP A 47 17.16 8.64 -3.53
C ASP A 47 17.22 9.90 -4.39
N ASN A 48 16.60 9.91 -5.57
CA ASN A 48 16.37 11.13 -6.35
C ASN A 48 15.49 12.13 -5.59
N TRP A 49 14.34 11.71 -5.05
CA TRP A 49 13.44 12.62 -4.33
C TRP A 49 14.08 13.27 -3.09
N THR A 50 15.14 12.70 -2.53
CA THR A 50 15.76 13.14 -1.27
C THR A 50 17.12 13.84 -1.44
N SER A 51 17.64 13.95 -2.68
CA SER A 51 18.84 14.74 -3.01
C SER A 51 18.54 16.24 -3.18
N LYS A 52 19.55 17.07 -3.46
CA LYS A 52 19.36 18.52 -3.67
C LYS A 52 18.90 18.80 -5.10
N HIS A 53 17.91 19.69 -5.26
CA HIS A 53 17.29 20.05 -6.56
C HIS A 53 17.18 21.55 -6.76
N ASP A 54 17.15 21.96 -8.03
CA ASP A 54 16.61 23.25 -8.44
C ASP A 54 15.07 23.27 -8.38
N GLU A 55 14.47 24.45 -8.53
CA GLU A 55 13.02 24.64 -8.39
C GLU A 55 12.18 23.88 -9.44
N LYS A 56 12.69 23.75 -10.68
CA LYS A 56 12.00 23.04 -11.78
C LYS A 56 12.05 21.53 -11.56
N SER A 57 13.20 21.00 -11.13
CA SER A 57 13.35 19.59 -10.75
C SER A 57 12.51 19.24 -9.52
N TRP A 58 12.51 20.10 -8.49
CA TRP A 58 11.65 19.94 -7.31
C TRP A 58 10.16 19.93 -7.67
N ARG A 59 9.71 20.83 -8.56
CA ARG A 59 8.31 20.90 -9.03
C ARG A 59 7.85 19.57 -9.65
N LYS A 60 8.70 18.88 -10.40
CA LYS A 60 8.44 17.53 -10.94
C LYS A 60 8.41 16.48 -9.83
N ILE A 61 9.40 16.48 -8.93
CA ILE A 61 9.48 15.54 -7.80
C ILE A 61 8.25 15.63 -6.91
N ARG A 62 7.74 16.84 -6.63
CA ARG A 62 6.48 17.05 -5.90
C ARG A 62 5.30 16.34 -6.57
N GLN A 63 5.18 16.42 -7.90
CA GLN A 63 4.14 15.73 -8.66
C GLN A 63 4.29 14.20 -8.60
N GLU A 64 5.52 13.68 -8.64
CA GLU A 64 5.81 12.26 -8.50
C GLU A 64 5.44 11.75 -7.08
N ILE A 65 5.83 12.47 -6.03
CA ILE A 65 5.45 12.19 -4.63
C ILE A 65 3.92 12.18 -4.50
N HIS A 66 3.23 13.20 -5.00
CA HIS A 66 1.76 13.29 -4.93
C HIS A 66 1.10 12.13 -5.68
N LYS A 67 1.56 11.80 -6.90
CA LYS A 67 1.06 10.66 -7.67
C LYS A 67 1.22 9.32 -6.94
N THR A 68 2.32 9.13 -6.19
CA THR A 68 2.55 7.91 -5.41
C THR A 68 1.73 7.88 -4.12
N PHE A 69 1.63 8.98 -3.37
CA PHE A 69 1.02 9.00 -2.04
C PHE A 69 -0.46 9.42 -1.98
N LEU A 70 -1.02 9.99 -3.05
CA LEU A 70 -2.47 10.23 -3.21
C LEU A 70 -3.22 9.00 -3.74
N SER A 71 -2.54 7.88 -4.00
CA SER A 71 -3.13 6.67 -4.58
C SER A 71 -2.74 5.42 -3.80
N ALA A 72 -3.73 4.77 -3.18
CA ALA A 72 -3.52 3.51 -2.48
C ALA A 72 -2.98 2.41 -3.41
N SER A 73 -3.41 2.36 -4.68
CA SER A 73 -2.92 1.36 -5.64
C SER A 73 -1.47 1.62 -6.05
N CYS A 74 -1.06 2.88 -6.20
CA CYS A 74 0.35 3.24 -6.44
C CYS A 74 1.22 2.90 -5.23
N LEU A 75 0.81 3.30 -4.02
CA LEU A 75 1.58 3.07 -2.80
C LEU A 75 1.65 1.57 -2.44
N ASN A 76 0.59 0.80 -2.68
CA ASN A 76 0.60 -0.66 -2.57
C ASN A 76 1.57 -1.28 -3.59
N LYS A 77 1.55 -0.82 -4.86
CA LYS A 77 2.44 -1.32 -5.92
C LYS A 77 3.92 -1.07 -5.61
N SER A 78 4.26 0.05 -4.97
CA SER A 78 5.63 0.37 -4.56
C SER A 78 6.28 -0.67 -3.64
N PHE A 79 5.50 -1.41 -2.84
CA PHE A 79 6.05 -2.24 -1.76
C PHE A 79 5.64 -3.72 -1.82
N LEU A 80 5.32 -4.24 -3.01
CA LEU A 80 4.99 -5.64 -3.23
C LEU A 80 6.20 -6.58 -2.98
N GLU A 81 5.94 -7.80 -2.49
CA GLU A 81 6.95 -8.85 -2.44
C GLU A 81 7.06 -9.55 -3.81
N GLU A 82 7.88 -8.97 -4.68
CA GLU A 82 8.10 -9.46 -6.05
C GLU A 82 8.89 -10.78 -6.14
N ARG A 83 9.69 -11.15 -5.14
CA ARG A 83 10.54 -12.36 -5.22
C ARG A 83 9.68 -13.60 -5.41
N LYS A 84 9.96 -14.37 -6.47
CA LYS A 84 9.19 -15.56 -6.87
C LYS A 84 7.68 -15.28 -7.00
N ASN A 85 7.33 -14.08 -7.48
CA ASN A 85 5.96 -13.58 -7.67
C ASN A 85 5.05 -13.70 -6.42
N LYS A 86 5.62 -13.63 -5.20
CA LYS A 86 4.86 -13.83 -3.96
C LYS A 86 3.63 -12.93 -3.82
N HIS A 87 3.69 -11.68 -4.26
CA HIS A 87 2.55 -10.75 -4.26
C HIS A 87 1.34 -11.23 -5.08
N LEU A 88 1.50 -12.14 -6.05
CA LEU A 88 0.37 -12.77 -6.77
C LEU A 88 -0.35 -13.82 -5.92
N LYS A 89 0.21 -14.21 -4.76
CA LYS A 89 -0.37 -15.18 -3.81
C LYS A 89 -1.13 -14.48 -2.67
N THR A 90 -1.57 -13.24 -2.89
CA THR A 90 -2.31 -12.48 -1.88
C THR A 90 -3.68 -13.10 -1.61
N SER A 91 -4.07 -13.11 -0.34
CA SER A 91 -5.24 -13.81 0.20
C SER A 91 -5.56 -13.27 1.60
N SER A 92 -6.64 -13.73 2.24
CA SER A 92 -6.96 -13.33 3.62
C SER A 92 -5.83 -13.62 4.63
N LYS A 93 -4.97 -14.60 4.33
CA LYS A 93 -3.86 -15.04 5.18
C LYS A 93 -2.48 -14.56 4.74
N TYR A 94 -2.36 -13.87 3.60
CA TYR A 94 -1.07 -13.34 3.13
C TYR A 94 -1.20 -12.01 2.37
N HIS A 95 -0.56 -10.97 2.91
CA HIS A 95 -0.68 -9.59 2.42
C HIS A 95 0.21 -9.24 1.21
N GLY A 96 1.23 -10.05 0.88
CA GLY A 96 2.05 -9.87 -0.34
C GLY A 96 2.93 -8.60 -0.38
N LEU A 97 3.28 -8.00 0.76
CA LEU A 97 4.16 -6.82 0.85
C LEU A 97 5.56 -7.15 1.39
N ASN A 98 6.56 -6.35 1.00
CA ASN A 98 7.85 -6.28 1.68
C ASN A 98 7.88 -5.10 2.67
N LEU A 99 7.41 -5.34 3.90
CA LEU A 99 7.35 -4.30 4.95
C LEU A 99 8.73 -3.76 5.36
N LYS A 100 9.80 -4.57 5.24
CA LYS A 100 11.19 -4.13 5.50
C LYS A 100 11.67 -3.11 4.47
N LEU A 101 11.28 -3.29 3.20
CA LEU A 101 11.53 -2.35 2.11
C LEU A 101 10.76 -1.04 2.36
N ALA A 102 9.45 -1.12 2.66
CA ALA A 102 8.62 0.03 2.99
C ALA A 102 9.23 0.89 4.11
N ARG A 103 9.55 0.28 5.26
CA ARG A 103 10.20 0.94 6.41
C ARG A 103 11.54 1.60 6.04
N ARG A 104 12.32 1.01 5.13
CA ARG A 104 13.59 1.56 4.65
C ARG A 104 13.39 2.82 3.80
N HIS A 105 12.42 2.82 2.89
CA HIS A 105 12.15 3.99 2.04
C HIS A 105 11.43 5.10 2.81
N PHE A 106 10.44 4.78 3.64
CA PHE A 106 9.82 5.75 4.55
C PHE A 106 10.87 6.42 5.45
N LYS A 107 11.88 5.69 5.95
CA LYS A 107 13.00 6.27 6.71
C LYS A 107 13.81 7.30 5.92
N LYS A 108 13.97 7.15 4.59
CA LYS A 108 14.61 8.18 3.75
C LYS A 108 13.70 9.41 3.65
N LEU A 109 12.43 9.22 3.28
CA LEU A 109 11.45 10.31 3.07
C LEU A 109 11.19 11.14 4.35
N VAL A 110 10.90 10.50 5.48
CA VAL A 110 10.59 11.13 6.77
C VAL A 110 11.77 11.95 7.33
N LYS A 111 13.01 11.61 6.93
CA LYS A 111 14.23 12.33 7.33
C LYS A 111 14.51 13.59 6.51
N THR A 112 13.82 13.80 5.39
CA THR A 112 14.08 14.91 4.47
C THR A 112 12.91 15.88 4.50
N GLU A 113 13.09 17.02 5.15
CA GLU A 113 12.01 17.92 5.59
C GLU A 113 10.99 18.28 4.51
N TYR A 114 11.47 18.83 3.39
CA TYR A 114 10.64 19.30 2.27
C TYR A 114 9.93 18.13 1.54
N VAL A 115 10.50 16.92 1.58
CA VAL A 115 9.85 15.69 1.09
C VAL A 115 8.77 15.23 2.06
N TRP A 116 9.06 15.24 3.36
CA TRP A 116 8.13 14.79 4.38
C TRP A 116 6.84 15.62 4.37
N ILE A 117 6.93 16.95 4.27
CA ILE A 117 5.77 17.85 4.21
C ILE A 117 4.81 17.46 3.07
N GLU A 118 5.35 17.14 1.89
CA GLU A 118 4.55 16.73 0.73
C GLU A 118 3.98 15.32 0.85
N VAL A 119 4.73 14.38 1.46
CA VAL A 119 4.25 13.03 1.77
C VAL A 119 3.12 13.07 2.82
N GLU A 120 3.27 13.85 3.89
CA GLU A 120 2.27 14.03 4.94
C GLU A 120 0.98 14.65 4.38
N ALA A 121 1.10 15.71 3.58
CA ALA A 121 -0.04 16.34 2.91
C ALA A 121 -0.74 15.38 1.93
N ALA A 122 0.00 14.57 1.19
CA ALA A 122 -0.57 13.56 0.28
C ALA A 122 -1.30 12.45 1.05
N VAL A 123 -0.70 11.88 2.10
CA VAL A 123 -1.34 10.81 2.89
C VAL A 123 -2.60 11.32 3.62
N LEU A 124 -2.57 12.54 4.18
CA LEU A 124 -3.75 13.15 4.81
C LEU A 124 -4.93 13.34 3.84
N ARG A 125 -4.65 13.56 2.55
CA ARG A 125 -5.63 13.64 1.45
C ARG A 125 -6.08 12.27 0.94
N LEU A 126 -5.22 11.25 0.95
CA LEU A 126 -5.58 9.88 0.59
C LEU A 126 -6.54 9.24 1.60
N LEU A 127 -6.32 9.45 2.91
CA LEU A 127 -7.08 8.78 3.97
C LEU A 127 -8.63 8.87 3.85
N PRO A 128 -9.25 10.03 3.56
CA PRO A 128 -10.71 10.10 3.35
C PRO A 128 -11.19 9.52 1.99
N LEU A 129 -10.29 9.16 1.08
CA LEU A 129 -10.59 8.54 -0.22
C LEU A 129 -10.42 7.01 -0.21
N LEU A 130 -10.07 6.41 0.94
CA LEU A 130 -9.98 4.96 1.07
C LEU A 130 -11.39 4.35 1.14
N ASP A 131 -11.61 3.33 0.33
CA ASP A 131 -12.83 2.51 0.38
C ASP A 131 -12.92 1.77 1.73
N LYS A 132 -14.13 1.76 2.30
CA LYS A 132 -14.49 1.10 3.56
C LYS A 132 -14.82 -0.38 3.35
N ASN A 133 -15.32 -0.73 2.16
CA ASN A 133 -15.77 -2.07 1.80
C ASN A 133 -15.03 -2.60 0.55
N PRO A 134 -13.67 -2.56 0.51
CA PRO A 134 -12.91 -2.87 -0.70
C PRO A 134 -13.11 -4.32 -1.17
N VAL A 135 -13.56 -4.46 -2.42
CA VAL A 135 -13.84 -5.76 -3.07
C VAL A 135 -12.60 -6.67 -3.13
N GLY A 136 -11.42 -6.10 -3.38
CA GLY A 136 -10.15 -6.83 -3.42
C GLY A 136 -9.35 -6.65 -2.12
N VAL A 137 -8.93 -7.78 -1.51
CA VAL A 137 -8.07 -7.77 -0.31
C VAL A 137 -6.75 -7.04 -0.55
N GLU A 138 -6.27 -7.00 -1.80
CA GLU A 138 -5.16 -6.22 -2.32
C GLU A 138 -5.14 -4.76 -1.85
N SER A 139 -6.32 -4.16 -1.67
CA SER A 139 -6.50 -2.76 -1.25
C SER A 139 -6.08 -2.55 0.20
N LEU A 140 -6.40 -3.49 1.09
CA LEU A 140 -6.15 -3.41 2.53
C LEU A 140 -4.66 -3.32 2.88
N ARG A 141 -3.76 -3.65 1.93
CA ARG A 141 -2.30 -3.50 2.07
C ARG A 141 -1.90 -2.11 2.55
N ILE A 142 -2.69 -1.09 2.19
CA ILE A 142 -2.46 0.31 2.58
C ILE A 142 -2.36 0.48 4.10
N TYR A 143 -3.17 -0.24 4.88
CA TYR A 143 -3.19 -0.11 6.34
C TYR A 143 -1.91 -0.67 7.00
N LEU A 144 -1.29 -1.71 6.42
CA LEU A 144 0.01 -2.20 6.87
C LEU A 144 1.14 -1.23 6.52
N LEU A 145 1.07 -0.58 5.36
CA LEU A 145 2.04 0.44 4.93
C LEU A 145 1.91 1.72 5.77
N LEU A 146 0.70 2.13 6.11
CA LEU A 146 0.44 3.26 7.01
C LEU A 146 0.99 2.98 8.43
N ASN A 147 0.85 1.76 8.95
CA ASN A 147 1.49 1.36 10.21
C ASN A 147 3.03 1.44 10.15
N GLU A 148 3.65 0.99 9.05
CA GLU A 148 5.10 1.15 8.83
C GLU A 148 5.51 2.63 8.74
N LEU A 149 4.70 3.49 8.12
CA LEU A 149 4.97 4.92 8.03
C LEU A 149 4.88 5.60 9.39
N LEU A 150 3.79 5.38 10.15
CA LEU A 150 3.60 5.92 11.50
C LEU A 150 4.75 5.54 12.45
N HIS A 151 5.22 4.28 12.39
CA HIS A 151 6.40 3.84 13.14
C HIS A 151 7.67 4.66 12.83
N VAL A 152 7.89 4.99 11.56
CA VAL A 152 9.05 5.77 11.14
C VAL A 152 8.92 7.24 11.58
N ILE A 153 7.72 7.84 11.49
CA ILE A 153 7.45 9.21 11.99
C ILE A 153 7.80 9.29 13.48
N GLN A 154 7.20 8.44 14.32
CA GLN A 154 7.46 8.42 15.77
C GLN A 154 8.94 8.19 16.11
N LYS A 155 9.66 7.41 15.28
CA LYS A 155 11.09 7.16 15.51
C LYS A 155 12.00 8.35 15.16
N TYR A 156 11.64 9.17 14.17
CA TYR A 156 12.54 10.19 13.60
C TYR A 156 12.04 11.64 13.70
N ARG A 157 10.78 11.88 14.06
CA ARG A 157 10.15 13.22 14.14
C ARG A 157 9.40 13.43 15.46
N LYS A 158 9.97 12.92 16.57
CA LYS A 158 9.36 12.85 17.92
C LYS A 158 8.69 14.13 18.43
N GLN A 159 9.19 15.31 18.05
CA GLN A 159 8.68 16.60 18.50
C GLN A 159 7.55 17.16 17.60
N GLN A 160 7.35 16.63 16.40
CA GLN A 160 6.27 17.07 15.52
C GLN A 160 4.96 16.38 15.91
N ARG A 161 4.00 17.16 16.43
CA ARG A 161 2.60 16.71 16.51
C ARG A 161 2.07 16.52 15.09
N SER A 162 1.54 15.34 14.80
CA SER A 162 0.90 15.00 13.52
C SER A 162 -0.43 14.33 13.80
N ARG A 163 -1.47 14.71 13.03
CA ARG A 163 -2.83 14.13 13.12
C ARG A 163 -2.99 12.83 12.33
N LEU A 164 -1.90 12.36 11.69
CA LEU A 164 -1.90 11.11 10.94
C LEU A 164 -2.36 9.90 11.78
N PRO A 165 -1.97 9.71 13.06
CA PRO A 165 -2.46 8.59 13.85
C PRO A 165 -3.98 8.58 14.02
N GLU A 166 -4.62 9.69 14.41
CA GLU A 166 -6.10 9.73 14.52
C GLU A 166 -6.77 9.45 13.17
N ARG A 167 -6.22 10.00 12.08
CA ARG A 167 -6.80 9.88 10.73
C ARG A 167 -6.65 8.47 10.16
N VAL A 168 -5.52 7.81 10.39
CA VAL A 168 -5.33 6.38 10.03
C VAL A 168 -6.21 5.50 10.91
N ALA A 169 -6.30 5.74 12.23
CA ALA A 169 -7.18 5.00 13.11
C ALA A 169 -8.64 5.09 12.67
N THR A 170 -9.11 6.30 12.34
CA THR A 170 -10.46 6.54 11.83
C THR A 170 -10.72 5.82 10.51
N ALA A 171 -9.74 5.77 9.61
CA ALA A 171 -9.85 5.01 8.37
C ALA A 171 -9.94 3.49 8.64
N VAL A 172 -9.16 2.95 9.58
CA VAL A 172 -9.23 1.53 10.00
C VAL A 172 -10.58 1.20 10.67
N THR A 173 -11.04 2.01 11.63
CA THR A 173 -12.31 1.75 12.36
C THR A 173 -13.56 1.95 11.51
N SER A 174 -13.42 2.52 10.30
CA SER A 174 -14.51 2.67 9.34
C SER A 174 -14.60 1.54 8.30
N LEU A 175 -13.69 0.55 8.35
CA LEU A 175 -13.72 -0.63 7.49
C LEU A 175 -14.89 -1.58 7.81
N SER A 176 -15.30 -2.35 6.80
CA SER A 176 -16.24 -3.47 6.97
C SER A 176 -15.73 -4.52 7.96
N ARG A 177 -16.63 -5.31 8.57
CA ARG A 177 -16.27 -6.39 9.51
C ARG A 177 -15.40 -7.47 8.84
N GLU A 178 -15.64 -7.73 7.58
CA GLU A 178 -14.93 -8.69 6.71
C GLU A 178 -13.53 -8.16 6.40
N SER A 179 -13.43 -6.86 6.09
CA SER A 179 -12.17 -6.15 5.87
C SER A 179 -11.31 -6.12 7.13
N LEU A 180 -11.91 -5.86 8.29
CA LEU A 180 -11.27 -5.94 9.61
C LEU A 180 -10.83 -7.37 9.94
N LYS A 181 -11.62 -8.39 9.57
CA LYS A 181 -11.22 -9.80 9.75
C LYS A 181 -9.97 -10.14 8.92
N VAL A 182 -9.92 -9.75 7.65
CA VAL A 182 -8.73 -9.95 6.79
C VAL A 182 -7.52 -9.21 7.35
N LEU A 183 -7.69 -7.96 7.78
CA LEU A 183 -6.60 -7.18 8.38
C LEU A 183 -6.11 -7.80 9.70
N GLY A 184 -7.01 -8.42 10.47
CA GLY A 184 -6.70 -9.21 11.66
C GLY A 184 -5.97 -10.53 11.37
N GLU A 185 -6.41 -11.31 10.37
CA GLU A 185 -5.70 -12.49 9.88
C GLU A 185 -4.28 -12.13 9.41
N TRP A 186 -4.11 -10.98 8.75
CA TRP A 186 -2.80 -10.46 8.38
C TRP A 186 -1.95 -10.03 9.58
N TRP A 187 -2.50 -9.33 10.57
CA TRP A 187 -1.77 -8.96 11.80
C TRP A 187 -1.29 -10.19 12.57
N ALA A 188 -2.12 -11.22 12.71
CA ALA A 188 -1.73 -12.51 13.28
C ALA A 188 -0.62 -13.22 12.47
N SER A 189 -0.55 -13.01 11.15
CA SER A 189 0.51 -13.59 10.30
C SER A 189 1.87 -12.88 10.37
N LEU A 190 2.00 -11.77 11.12
CA LEU A 190 3.25 -11.02 11.25
C LEU A 190 4.21 -11.68 12.24
N SER A 191 5.52 -11.48 12.07
CA SER A 191 6.50 -11.84 13.11
C SER A 191 6.25 -11.03 14.39
N SER A 192 6.55 -11.59 15.57
CA SER A 192 6.36 -10.92 16.87
C SER A 192 6.99 -9.52 16.90
N SER A 193 8.25 -9.41 16.49
CA SER A 193 8.99 -8.14 16.33
C SER A 193 8.43 -7.16 15.28
N THR A 194 7.53 -7.61 14.41
CA THR A 194 6.76 -6.76 13.50
C THR A 194 5.46 -6.30 14.16
N MET A 195 4.78 -7.20 14.91
CA MET A 195 3.50 -6.96 15.58
C MET A 195 3.63 -6.13 16.87
N GLU A 196 4.56 -6.46 17.78
CA GLU A 196 4.95 -5.66 18.96
C GLU A 196 5.12 -4.18 18.62
N ARG A 197 5.76 -3.94 17.46
CA ARG A 197 6.14 -2.64 16.93
C ARG A 197 4.98 -1.94 16.20
N PHE A 198 3.99 -2.67 15.69
CA PHE A 198 2.72 -2.09 15.26
C PHE A 198 1.87 -1.71 16.48
N VAL A 199 1.76 -2.58 17.48
CA VAL A 199 1.11 -2.27 18.76
C VAL A 199 1.75 -1.06 19.45
N SER A 200 3.08 -0.93 19.41
CA SER A 200 3.78 0.21 20.01
C SER A 200 3.54 1.53 19.27
N VAL A 201 3.16 1.52 17.99
CA VAL A 201 2.72 2.74 17.28
C VAL A 201 1.47 3.30 17.92
N TRP A 202 0.46 2.47 18.10
CA TRP A 202 -0.83 2.89 18.63
C TRP A 202 -0.76 3.23 20.12
N ARG A 203 0.07 2.52 20.90
CA ARG A 203 0.38 2.90 22.29
C ARG A 203 1.03 4.27 22.38
N GLN A 204 2.06 4.56 21.57
CA GLN A 204 2.71 5.88 21.55
C GLN A 204 1.76 7.00 21.08
N ALA A 205 0.94 6.75 20.06
CA ALA A 205 -0.08 7.70 19.60
C ALA A 205 -1.12 8.01 20.70
N LEU A 206 -1.57 6.97 21.42
CA LEU A 206 -2.49 7.09 22.55
C LEU A 206 -1.87 7.89 23.71
N CYS A 207 -0.61 7.64 24.07
CA CYS A 207 0.09 8.45 25.08
C CYS A 207 0.17 9.92 24.67
N LEU A 208 0.55 10.21 23.42
CA LEU A 208 0.71 11.58 22.93
C LEU A 208 -0.60 12.40 22.94
N ILE A 209 -1.75 11.79 22.57
CA ILE A 209 -3.05 12.48 22.60
C ILE A 209 -3.65 12.58 24.02
N LEU A 210 -3.30 11.68 24.93
CA LEU A 210 -3.74 11.76 26.33
C LEU A 210 -2.92 12.77 27.14
N SER A 211 -1.64 12.98 26.79
CA SER A 211 -0.79 14.06 27.33
C SER A 211 -1.02 15.43 26.69
N ASP A 212 -2.11 15.61 25.94
CA ASP A 212 -2.48 16.88 25.32
C ASP A 212 -3.77 17.40 25.95
N GLU A 213 -3.71 18.55 26.65
CA GLU A 213 -4.86 19.13 27.36
C GLU A 213 -5.86 19.79 26.43
N ASP A 214 -5.39 20.40 25.34
CA ASP A 214 -6.22 21.13 24.36
C ASP A 214 -6.84 20.23 23.28
N ALA A 215 -6.54 18.93 23.28
CA ALA A 215 -7.03 18.02 22.25
C ALA A 215 -8.56 17.79 22.35
N PRO A 216 -9.33 17.78 21.25
CA PRO A 216 -10.75 17.40 21.27
C PRO A 216 -10.89 15.87 21.49
N ARG A 217 -10.82 15.46 22.76
CA ARG A 217 -10.45 14.09 23.20
C ARG A 217 -11.35 12.92 22.75
N ARG A 218 -12.55 13.13 22.18
CA ARG A 218 -13.57 12.05 22.07
C ARG A 218 -13.32 11.03 20.95
N ASP A 219 -13.41 11.42 19.68
CA ASP A 219 -13.38 10.46 18.57
C ASP A 219 -11.97 9.90 18.29
N GLY A 220 -10.93 10.75 18.37
CA GLY A 220 -9.55 10.34 18.11
C GLY A 220 -9.07 9.26 19.09
N VAL A 221 -9.25 9.48 20.39
CA VAL A 221 -8.87 8.53 21.45
C VAL A 221 -9.67 7.23 21.31
N ARG A 222 -10.98 7.29 21.07
CA ARG A 222 -11.80 6.09 20.84
C ARG A 222 -11.30 5.27 19.65
N ASN A 223 -11.01 5.91 18.51
CA ASN A 223 -10.56 5.18 17.33
C ASN A 223 -9.16 4.57 17.53
N LEU A 224 -8.24 5.27 18.23
CA LEU A 224 -6.92 4.74 18.61
C LEU A 224 -7.02 3.52 19.53
N LEU A 225 -7.87 3.59 20.57
CA LEU A 225 -8.17 2.47 21.48
C LEU A 225 -8.79 1.29 20.73
N GLN A 226 -9.69 1.55 19.77
CA GLN A 226 -10.38 0.51 19.02
C GLN A 226 -9.42 -0.28 18.12
N VAL A 227 -8.44 0.38 17.48
CA VAL A 227 -7.37 -0.30 16.72
C VAL A 227 -6.45 -1.11 17.64
N LEU A 228 -6.10 -0.58 18.82
CA LEU A 228 -5.37 -1.34 19.85
C LEU A 228 -6.14 -2.60 20.28
N GLN A 229 -7.45 -2.51 20.48
CA GLN A 229 -8.29 -3.66 20.84
C GLN A 229 -8.31 -4.70 19.72
N TYR A 230 -8.47 -4.30 18.45
CA TYR A 230 -8.42 -5.24 17.33
C TYR A 230 -7.06 -5.96 17.23
N MET A 231 -5.95 -5.22 17.41
CA MET A 231 -4.60 -5.81 17.43
C MET A 231 -4.38 -6.75 18.62
N TYR A 232 -4.87 -6.38 19.81
CA TYR A 232 -4.74 -7.21 21.02
C TYR A 232 -5.53 -8.51 20.88
N ASN A 233 -6.78 -8.44 20.41
CA ASN A 233 -7.64 -9.61 20.20
C ASN A 233 -7.02 -10.68 19.28
N VAL A 234 -6.19 -10.29 18.30
CA VAL A 234 -5.47 -11.24 17.43
C VAL A 234 -4.07 -11.62 17.93
N SER A 235 -3.54 -10.92 18.95
CA SER A 235 -2.23 -11.19 19.55
C SER A 235 -2.27 -12.19 20.72
N ILE A 236 -3.46 -12.54 21.22
CA ILE A 236 -3.66 -13.51 22.32
C ILE A 236 -3.80 -14.96 21.79
N ILE A 237 -3.94 -15.12 20.47
CA ILE A 237 -4.31 -16.39 19.80
C ILE A 237 -3.04 -17.09 19.24
N ILE A 238 -1.84 -16.68 19.69
CA ILE A 238 -0.52 -17.16 19.24
C ILE A 238 0.37 -17.39 20.46
#